data_AF-S3MU53-F1
#
_entry.id   AF-S3MU53-F1
#
_cell.length_a   1.000
_cell.length_b   1.000
_cell.length_c   1.000
_cell.angle_alpha   90.00
_cell.angle_beta   90.00
_cell.angle_gamma   90.00
#
_symmetry.space_group_name_H-M   'P 1'
#
loop_
_entity.id
_entity.type
_entity.pdbx_description
1 polymer ?
#
loop_
_entity_poly.entity_id
_entity_poly.type
_entity_poly.pdbx_seq_one_letter_code
_entity_poly.pdbx_strand_id
1 'polypeptide(L)'
;MHLIKRIAAITLTLGLSAGLVGCGFHLKGTNPAIAPIAYNKLQLAMPNNSNTQDLEKKLGMYLTAAGVQMSNSSDAYVLRVLDYTPRRLELNGRLVETLLRLTVTFQIEDQQGRPVTEPRTLTATRSYQYDVATVNTDDQENRYLSQILVDDLAQQITRQLSSNRLPKLPVAQTTPAQSQ
;
A
#
# COMPACT_ATOMS: atom_id res chain seq x y z
N MET A 1 -59.69 8.29 -7.53
CA MET A 1 -58.59 8.49 -6.55
C MET A 1 -57.55 7.35 -6.50
N HIS A 2 -57.85 6.10 -6.88
CA HIS A 2 -56.86 5.01 -6.86
C HIS A 2 -55.84 5.03 -8.01
N LEU A 3 -56.21 5.59 -9.16
CA LEU A 3 -55.33 5.65 -10.34
C LEU A 3 -54.13 6.58 -10.12
N ILE A 4 -54.36 7.75 -9.51
CA ILE A 4 -53.32 8.73 -9.18
C ILE A 4 -52.35 8.17 -8.13
N LYS A 5 -52.86 7.46 -7.11
CA LYS A 5 -52.04 6.80 -6.09
C LYS A 5 -51.16 5.68 -6.68
N ARG A 6 -51.68 4.93 -7.67
CA ARG A 6 -50.92 3.87 -8.36
C ARG A 6 -49.83 4.44 -9.27
N ILE A 7 -50.12 5.51 -10.01
CA ILE A 7 -49.13 6.16 -10.88
C ILE A 7 -47.99 6.77 -10.04
N ALA A 8 -48.32 7.45 -8.93
CA ALA A 8 -47.33 8.02 -8.03
C ALA A 8 -46.42 6.95 -7.40
N ALA A 9 -46.98 5.81 -7.01
CA ALA A 9 -46.21 4.69 -6.46
C ALA A 9 -45.24 4.10 -7.51
N ILE A 10 -45.68 3.96 -8.77
CA ILE A 10 -44.86 3.44 -9.86
C ILE A 10 -43.71 4.41 -10.20
N THR A 11 -43.97 5.72 -10.24
CA THR A 11 -42.91 6.71 -10.51
C THR A 11 -41.88 6.77 -9.38
N LEU A 12 -42.31 6.61 -8.13
CA LEU A 12 -41.40 6.62 -6.97
C LEU A 12 -40.49 5.38 -6.95
N THR A 13 -41.04 4.19 -7.23
CA THR A 13 -40.24 2.95 -7.26
C THR A 13 -39.29 2.89 -8.46
N LEU A 14 -39.70 3.43 -9.62
CA LEU A 14 -38.84 3.48 -10.80
C LEU A 14 -37.72 4.52 -10.67
N GLY A 15 -38.01 5.68 -10.08
CA GLY A 15 -37.00 6.70 -9.78
C GLY A 15 -35.96 6.22 -8.76
N LEU A 16 -36.40 5.50 -7.72
CA LEU A 16 -35.50 4.98 -6.69
C LEU A 16 -34.58 3.88 -7.24
N SER A 17 -35.11 2.96 -8.07
CA SER A 17 -34.31 1.88 -8.66
C SER A 17 -33.28 2.37 -9.69
N ALA A 18 -33.60 3.39 -10.49
CA ALA A 18 -32.64 4.01 -11.41
C ALA A 18 -31.46 4.69 -10.69
N GLY A 19 -31.69 5.26 -9.51
CA GLY A 19 -30.64 5.83 -8.66
C GLY A 19 -29.63 4.82 -8.14
N LEU A 20 -30.04 3.55 -7.92
CA LEU A 20 -29.15 2.50 -7.41
C LEU A 20 -28.16 1.98 -8.46
N VAL A 21 -28.52 2.01 -9.75
CA VAL A 21 -27.65 1.51 -10.85
C VAL A 21 -26.78 2.62 -11.47
N GLY A 22 -27.04 3.89 -11.13
CA GLY A 22 -26.33 5.06 -11.67
C GLY A 22 -25.00 5.41 -10.99
N CYS A 23 -24.64 4.76 -9.89
CA CYS A 23 -23.42 5.12 -9.13
C CYS A 23 -22.10 4.71 -9.81
N GLY A 24 -22.14 4.06 -10.98
CA GLY A 24 -20.94 3.73 -11.76
C GLY A 24 -19.97 2.75 -11.08
N PHE A 25 -20.32 2.20 -9.91
CA PHE A 25 -19.58 1.15 -9.22
C PHE A 25 -19.60 -0.12 -10.06
N HIS A 26 -18.57 -0.29 -10.88
CA HIS A 26 -18.29 -1.56 -11.51
C HIS A 26 -17.53 -2.41 -10.49
N LEU A 27 -17.97 -3.67 -10.32
CA LEU A 27 -17.15 -4.68 -9.67
C LEU A 27 -15.77 -4.61 -10.29
N LYS A 28 -14.72 -4.60 -9.47
CA LYS A 28 -13.35 -4.76 -9.94
C LYS A 28 -13.29 -6.16 -10.56
N GLY A 29 -13.57 -6.23 -11.86
CA GLY A 29 -13.62 -7.47 -12.58
C GLY A 29 -12.28 -8.16 -12.44
N THR A 30 -12.30 -9.49 -12.35
CA THR A 30 -11.12 -10.36 -12.53
C THR A 30 -10.63 -10.34 -13.98
N ASN A 31 -10.73 -9.18 -14.63
CA ASN A 31 -10.47 -9.01 -16.04
C ASN A 31 -8.97 -9.22 -16.26
N PRO A 32 -8.54 -10.19 -17.07
CA PRO A 32 -7.14 -10.39 -17.44
C PRO A 32 -6.54 -9.20 -18.22
N ALA A 33 -7.33 -8.14 -18.47
CA ALA A 33 -6.87 -6.83 -18.92
C ALA A 33 -6.26 -5.95 -17.82
N ILE A 34 -6.04 -6.45 -16.59
CA ILE A 34 -5.02 -5.87 -15.73
C ILE A 34 -3.70 -6.11 -16.45
N ALA A 35 -3.06 -5.05 -16.95
CA ALA A 35 -1.75 -5.14 -17.58
C ALA A 35 -0.88 -6.12 -16.77
N PRO A 36 -0.22 -7.09 -17.42
CA PRO A 36 0.53 -8.12 -16.71
C PRO A 36 1.42 -7.45 -15.67
N ILE A 37 1.39 -7.99 -14.45
CA ILE A 37 2.24 -7.50 -13.36
C ILE A 37 3.68 -7.53 -13.90
N ALA A 38 4.31 -6.36 -14.02
CA ALA A 38 5.61 -6.24 -14.67
C ALA A 38 6.67 -7.08 -13.95
N TYR A 39 6.46 -7.32 -12.65
CA TYR A 39 7.31 -8.08 -11.75
C TYR A 39 6.53 -9.28 -11.19
N ASN A 40 6.25 -10.26 -12.04
CA ASN A 40 5.43 -11.43 -11.69
C ASN A 40 6.15 -12.44 -10.80
N LYS A 41 7.49 -12.46 -10.81
CA LYS A 41 8.35 -13.27 -9.93
C LYS A 41 9.22 -12.34 -9.10
N LEU A 42 9.12 -12.44 -7.78
CA LEU A 42 9.85 -11.59 -6.85
C LEU A 42 10.54 -12.38 -5.74
N GLN A 43 11.71 -11.89 -5.36
CA GLN A 43 12.38 -12.18 -4.10
C GLN A 43 12.32 -10.95 -3.21
N LEU A 44 12.20 -11.14 -1.89
CA LEU A 44 12.29 -10.03 -0.93
C LEU A 44 13.74 -9.90 -0.44
N ALA A 45 14.23 -8.68 -0.41
CA ALA A 45 15.48 -8.33 0.26
C ALA A 45 15.21 -7.24 1.29
N MET A 46 15.40 -7.58 2.57
CA MET A 46 15.24 -6.66 3.68
C MET A 46 16.61 -6.11 4.13
N PRO A 47 16.66 -4.91 4.71
CA PRO A 47 17.86 -4.45 5.40
C PRO A 47 18.15 -5.36 6.61
N ASN A 48 19.41 -5.46 7.01
CA ASN A 48 19.85 -6.27 8.16
C ASN A 48 19.41 -5.63 9.50
N ASN A 49 18.12 -5.63 9.78
CA ASN A 49 17.56 -5.21 11.05
C ASN A 49 16.53 -6.23 11.54
N SER A 50 16.37 -6.36 12.85
CA SER A 50 15.43 -7.32 13.46
C SER A 50 13.96 -6.93 13.27
N ASN A 51 13.68 -5.68 12.88
CA ASN A 51 12.35 -5.09 12.93
C ASN A 51 11.58 -5.19 11.60
N THR A 52 12.20 -5.73 10.53
CA THR A 52 11.58 -5.90 9.21
C THR A 52 10.89 -7.25 9.01
N GLN A 53 11.03 -8.20 9.93
CA GLN A 53 10.47 -9.55 9.78
C GLN A 53 8.94 -9.52 9.58
N ASP A 54 8.23 -8.67 10.32
CA ASP A 54 6.79 -8.51 10.18
C ASP A 54 6.42 -7.94 8.80
N LEU A 55 7.17 -6.95 8.32
CA LEU A 55 6.97 -6.38 6.99
C LEU A 55 7.22 -7.41 5.90
N GLU A 56 8.29 -8.18 5.99
CA GLU A 56 8.63 -9.25 5.04
C GLU A 56 7.52 -10.29 4.95
N LYS A 57 7.04 -10.77 6.12
CA LYS A 57 5.93 -11.73 6.19
C LYS A 57 4.65 -11.18 5.57
N LYS A 58 4.29 -9.93 5.90
CA LYS A 58 3.10 -9.28 5.35
C LYS A 58 3.21 -9.05 3.85
N LEU A 59 4.37 -8.62 3.36
CA LEU A 59 4.65 -8.47 1.93
C LEU A 59 4.52 -9.80 1.20
N GLY A 60 5.15 -10.88 1.69
CA GLY A 60 5.04 -12.20 1.09
C GLY A 60 3.60 -12.68 0.96
N MET A 61 2.79 -12.52 2.01
CA MET A 61 1.37 -12.83 2.00
C MET A 61 0.59 -11.99 0.98
N TYR A 62 0.72 -10.67 1.01
CA TYR A 62 -0.07 -9.79 0.14
C TYR A 62 0.35 -9.86 -1.33
N LEU A 63 1.65 -9.98 -1.60
CA LEU A 63 2.16 -10.15 -2.96
C LEU A 63 1.68 -11.48 -3.57
N THR A 64 1.75 -12.57 -2.80
CA THR A 64 1.22 -13.88 -3.23
C THR A 64 -0.27 -13.81 -3.50
N ALA A 65 -1.05 -13.18 -2.60
CA ALA A 65 -2.49 -12.97 -2.79
C ALA A 65 -2.81 -12.07 -4.00
N ALA A 66 -1.90 -11.18 -4.38
CA ALA A 66 -2.01 -10.34 -5.57
C ALA A 66 -1.55 -11.06 -6.86
N GLY A 67 -1.14 -12.33 -6.80
CA GLY A 67 -0.72 -13.13 -7.95
C GLY A 67 0.77 -13.04 -8.29
N VAL A 68 1.59 -12.45 -7.42
CA VAL A 68 3.06 -12.48 -7.55
C VAL A 68 3.60 -13.80 -7.04
N GLN A 69 4.50 -14.42 -7.80
CA GLN A 69 5.20 -15.64 -7.40
C GLN A 69 6.44 -15.29 -6.59
N MET A 70 6.50 -15.75 -5.34
CA MET A 70 7.69 -15.62 -4.51
C MET A 70 8.70 -16.70 -4.91
N SER A 71 9.86 -16.31 -5.45
CA SER A 71 10.86 -17.25 -5.99
C SER A 71 12.28 -16.75 -5.78
N ASN A 72 13.21 -17.68 -5.54
CA ASN A 72 14.66 -17.43 -5.48
C ASN A 72 15.35 -17.82 -6.80
N SER A 73 14.59 -17.92 -7.89
CA SER A 73 15.12 -18.26 -9.21
C SER A 73 15.88 -17.10 -9.83
N SER A 74 16.82 -17.40 -10.73
CA SER A 74 17.66 -16.40 -11.41
C SER A 74 16.90 -15.47 -12.37
N ASP A 75 15.62 -15.72 -12.62
CA ASP A 75 14.73 -14.87 -13.42
C ASP A 75 13.77 -14.01 -12.57
N ALA A 76 13.82 -14.13 -11.24
CA ALA A 76 13.00 -13.32 -10.34
C ALA A 76 13.60 -11.91 -10.20
N TYR A 77 12.78 -10.87 -10.11
CA TYR A 77 13.26 -9.55 -9.68
C TYR A 77 13.42 -9.53 -8.16
N VAL A 78 14.14 -8.55 -7.63
CA VAL A 78 14.31 -8.37 -6.18
C VAL A 78 13.56 -7.12 -5.75
N LEU A 79 12.57 -7.26 -4.88
CA LEU A 79 11.99 -6.14 -4.13
C LEU A 79 12.91 -5.86 -2.94
N ARG A 80 13.77 -4.86 -3.09
CA ARG A 80 14.69 -4.43 -2.04
C ARG A 80 14.07 -3.32 -1.21
N VAL A 81 13.96 -3.54 0.10
CA VAL A 81 13.75 -2.48 1.07
C VAL A 81 15.10 -1.86 1.39
N LEU A 82 15.23 -0.58 1.10
CA LEU A 82 16.43 0.22 1.31
C LEU A 82 16.47 0.80 2.73
N ASP A 83 15.33 1.28 3.21
CA ASP A 83 15.20 1.89 4.54
C ASP A 83 13.89 1.46 5.22
N TYR A 84 13.97 1.25 6.53
CA TYR A 84 12.85 0.92 7.40
C TYR A 84 13.00 1.71 8.71
N THR A 85 12.27 2.81 8.82
CA THR A 85 12.44 3.79 9.90
C THR A 85 11.15 3.94 10.70
N PRO A 86 10.97 3.18 11.81
CA PRO A 86 9.94 3.44 12.80
C PRO A 86 10.34 4.64 13.67
N ARG A 87 9.37 5.51 13.98
CA ARG A 87 9.52 6.65 14.88
C ARG A 87 8.33 6.73 15.82
N ARG A 88 8.62 6.96 17.10
CA ARG A 88 7.65 7.31 18.14
C ARG A 88 7.95 8.74 18.60
N LEU A 89 6.93 9.58 18.62
CA LEU A 89 7.01 10.96 19.07
C LEU A 89 5.93 11.17 20.12
N GLU A 90 6.32 11.72 21.28
CA GLU A 90 5.39 12.07 22.34
C GLU A 90 5.19 13.59 22.33
N LEU A 91 3.93 14.00 22.34
CA LEU A 91 3.51 15.39 22.36
C LEU A 91 2.89 15.67 23.72
N ASN A 92 3.61 16.42 24.55
CA ASN A 92 3.20 16.73 25.91
C ASN A 92 2.21 17.90 25.94
N GLY A 93 0.99 17.63 26.40
CA GLY A 93 -0.06 18.62 26.65
C GLY A 93 -0.82 18.32 27.95
N ARG A 94 -2.10 18.73 28.05
CA ARG A 94 -2.97 18.30 29.17
C ARG A 94 -3.23 16.78 29.15
N LEU A 95 -3.21 16.19 27.95
CA LEU A 95 -3.11 14.75 27.71
C LEU A 95 -1.78 14.49 26.98
N VAL A 96 -1.20 13.31 27.15
CA VAL A 96 -0.04 12.88 26.36
C VAL A 96 -0.55 12.25 25.09
N GLU A 97 -0.12 12.76 23.94
CA GLU A 97 -0.38 12.14 22.64
C GLU A 97 0.89 11.45 22.12
N THR A 98 0.77 10.18 21.81
CA THR A 98 1.83 9.41 21.17
C THR A 98 1.53 9.27 19.69
N LEU A 99 2.45 9.75 18.85
CA LEU A 99 2.43 9.60 17.41
C LEU A 99 3.43 8.54 16.97
N LEU A 100 2.94 7.52 16.30
CA LEU A 100 3.71 6.45 15.67
C LEU A 100 3.78 6.68 14.18
N ARG A 101 4.98 6.66 13.63
CA ARG A 101 5.24 6.79 12.19
C ARG A 101 6.14 5.65 11.74
N LEU A 102 5.79 5.02 10.62
CA LEU A 102 6.67 4.08 9.94
C LEU A 102 6.93 4.60 8.54
N THR A 103 8.21 4.73 8.18
CA THR A 103 8.65 5.11 6.83
C THR A 103 9.41 3.94 6.21
N VAL A 104 9.06 3.57 4.99
CA VAL A 104 9.69 2.49 4.23
C VAL A 104 10.10 3.03 2.87
N THR A 105 11.38 2.87 2.53
CA THR A 105 11.90 3.17 1.19
C THR A 105 12.30 1.88 0.51
N PHE A 106 11.83 1.66 -0.72
CA PHE A 106 12.05 0.42 -1.45
C PHE A 106 12.25 0.68 -2.95
N GLN A 107 12.81 -0.29 -3.65
CA GLN A 107 12.96 -0.29 -5.10
C GLN A 107 12.92 -1.72 -5.65
N ILE A 108 12.76 -1.85 -6.96
CA ILE A 108 12.97 -3.12 -7.66
C ILE A 108 14.38 -3.14 -8.24
N GLU A 109 15.06 -4.26 -8.05
CA GLU A 109 16.37 -4.56 -8.63
C GLU A 109 16.28 -5.81 -9.52
N ASP A 110 17.24 -5.93 -10.43
CA ASP A 110 17.54 -7.21 -11.07
C ASP A 110 18.35 -8.12 -10.13
N GLN A 111 18.59 -9.37 -10.56
CA GLN A 111 19.40 -10.33 -9.80
C GLN A 111 20.87 -9.92 -9.64
N GLN A 112 21.35 -8.97 -10.44
CA GLN A 112 22.70 -8.42 -10.32
C GLN A 112 22.76 -7.25 -9.33
N GLY A 113 21.63 -6.89 -8.70
CA GLY A 113 21.53 -5.77 -7.75
C GLY A 113 21.46 -4.41 -8.44
N ARG A 114 21.21 -4.35 -9.75
CA ARG A 114 21.04 -3.09 -10.47
C ARG A 114 19.59 -2.62 -10.31
N PRO A 115 19.34 -1.34 -9.97
CA PRO A 115 17.99 -0.83 -9.87
C PRO A 115 17.29 -0.88 -11.23
N VAL A 116 16.01 -1.27 -11.21
CA VAL A 116 15.09 -1.27 -12.37
C VAL A 116 14.08 -0.13 -12.24
N THR A 117 13.77 0.29 -11.00
CA THR A 117 12.90 1.41 -10.68
C THR A 117 13.65 2.43 -9.84
N GLU A 118 13.14 3.67 -9.79
CA GLU A 118 13.63 4.63 -8.79
C GLU A 118 13.20 4.22 -7.37
N PRO A 119 13.97 4.59 -6.33
CA PRO A 119 13.55 4.45 -4.94
C PRO A 119 12.22 5.13 -4.66
N ARG A 120 11.37 4.44 -3.91
CA ARG A 120 10.01 4.87 -3.59
C ARG A 120 9.82 4.86 -2.08
N THR A 121 9.44 6.00 -1.52
CA THR A 121 9.19 6.13 -0.09
C THR A 121 7.69 6.13 0.20
N LEU A 122 7.32 5.41 1.25
CA LEU A 122 5.97 5.35 1.80
C LEU A 122 6.00 5.61 3.30
N THR A 123 4.97 6.29 3.80
CA THR A 123 4.84 6.62 5.21
C THR A 123 3.44 6.31 5.69
N ALA A 124 3.33 5.62 6.82
CA ALA A 124 2.10 5.44 7.56
C ALA A 124 2.22 6.10 8.93
N THR A 125 1.11 6.58 9.48
CA THR A 125 1.07 7.24 10.80
C THR A 125 -0.20 6.88 11.55
N ARG A 126 -0.09 6.74 12.87
CA ARG A 126 -1.18 6.55 13.84
C ARG A 126 -0.85 7.33 15.10
N SER A 127 -1.87 7.81 15.82
CA SER A 127 -1.67 8.38 17.15
C SER A 127 -2.70 7.85 18.13
N TYR A 128 -2.35 7.89 19.41
CA TYR A 128 -3.24 7.58 20.51
C TYR A 128 -2.95 8.54 21.67
N GLN A 129 -3.97 8.78 22.50
CA GLN A 129 -3.89 9.66 23.66
C GLN A 129 -4.13 8.85 24.93
N TYR A 130 -3.42 9.19 26.00
CA TYR A 130 -3.60 8.54 27.30
C TYR A 130 -3.39 9.52 28.46
N ASP A 131 -3.97 9.18 29.60
CA ASP A 131 -3.78 9.87 30.87
C ASP A 131 -2.72 9.13 31.71
N VAL A 132 -1.59 9.79 31.94
CA VAL A 132 -0.46 9.27 32.72
C VAL A 132 -0.85 8.83 34.14
N ALA A 133 -1.94 9.35 34.70
CA ALA A 133 -2.39 9.03 36.05
C ALA A 133 -3.09 7.67 36.17
N THR A 134 -3.45 7.01 35.06
CA THR A 134 -4.36 5.85 35.08
C THR A 134 -3.85 4.61 34.33
N VAL A 135 -2.65 4.64 33.74
CA VAL A 135 -2.34 3.69 32.65
C VAL A 135 -1.07 2.86 32.88
N ASN A 136 -1.25 1.53 32.79
CA ASN A 136 -0.22 0.48 32.63
C ASN A 136 -0.34 -0.23 31.26
N THR A 137 -0.95 0.45 30.27
CA THR A 137 -1.31 -0.13 28.95
C THR A 137 -0.45 0.38 27.78
N ASP A 138 0.55 1.22 28.03
CA ASP A 138 1.34 1.92 27.00
C ASP A 138 1.98 0.99 25.97
N ASP A 139 2.35 -0.23 26.35
CA ASP A 139 2.97 -1.19 25.43
C ASP A 139 1.99 -1.99 24.58
N GLN A 140 0.71 -2.13 24.98
CA GLN A 140 -0.24 -2.93 24.19
C GLN A 140 -0.73 -2.14 22.98
N GLU A 141 -1.19 -0.92 23.20
CA GLU A 141 -1.70 -0.05 22.14
C GLU A 141 -0.59 0.29 21.15
N ASN A 142 0.62 0.63 21.64
CA ASN A 142 1.77 0.91 20.79
C ASN A 142 2.12 -0.29 19.87
N ARG A 143 2.14 -1.50 20.42
CA ARG A 143 2.39 -2.71 19.62
C ARG A 143 1.29 -2.96 18.59
N TYR A 144 0.03 -2.85 18.98
CA TYR A 144 -1.11 -3.03 18.09
C TYR A 144 -1.09 -2.04 16.92
N LEU A 145 -0.92 -0.75 17.22
CA LEU A 145 -0.85 0.29 16.19
C LEU A 145 0.40 0.16 15.32
N SER A 146 1.54 -0.25 15.87
CA SER A 146 2.75 -0.55 15.07
C SER A 146 2.51 -1.67 14.06
N GLN A 147 1.78 -2.72 14.44
CA GLN A 147 1.40 -3.80 13.52
C GLN A 147 0.46 -3.29 12.41
N ILE A 148 -0.47 -2.39 12.73
CA ILE A 148 -1.33 -1.74 11.72
C ILE A 148 -0.49 -0.93 10.73
N LEU A 149 0.52 -0.18 11.19
CA LEU A 149 1.41 0.57 10.30
C LEU A 149 2.13 -0.34 9.31
N VAL A 150 2.63 -1.49 9.77
CA VAL A 150 3.27 -2.49 8.91
C VAL A 150 2.28 -3.06 7.88
N ASP A 151 1.07 -3.40 8.32
CA ASP A 151 0.02 -3.92 7.45
C ASP A 151 -0.36 -2.92 6.35
N ASP A 152 -0.62 -1.66 6.73
CA ASP A 152 -0.93 -0.56 5.82
C ASP A 152 0.15 -0.40 4.73
N LEU A 153 1.42 -0.38 5.14
CA LEU A 153 2.54 -0.20 4.22
C LEU A 153 2.73 -1.41 3.31
N ALA A 154 2.63 -2.63 3.83
CA ALA A 154 2.73 -3.84 3.03
C ALA A 154 1.65 -3.85 1.93
N GLN A 155 0.40 -3.53 2.29
CA GLN A 155 -0.67 -3.44 1.30
C GLN A 155 -0.45 -2.31 0.29
N GLN A 156 0.04 -1.14 0.71
CA GLN A 156 0.34 -0.03 -0.19
C GLN A 156 1.44 -0.37 -1.20
N ILE A 157 2.51 -1.03 -0.75
CA ILE A 157 3.60 -1.52 -1.61
C ILE A 157 3.01 -2.50 -2.64
N THR A 158 2.30 -3.54 -2.18
CA THR A 158 1.67 -4.54 -3.06
C THR A 158 0.74 -3.90 -4.10
N ARG A 159 -0.06 -2.90 -3.72
CA ARG A 159 -0.93 -2.18 -4.66
C ARG A 159 -0.14 -1.44 -5.74
N GLN A 160 0.99 -0.84 -5.40
CA GLN A 160 1.80 -0.12 -6.39
C GLN A 160 2.50 -1.07 -7.36
N LEU A 161 2.97 -2.20 -6.86
CA LEU A 161 3.56 -3.26 -7.69
C LEU A 161 2.49 -3.86 -8.62
N SER A 162 1.36 -4.32 -8.09
CA SER A 162 0.29 -4.95 -8.88
C SER A 162 -0.38 -3.99 -9.88
N SER A 163 -0.31 -2.69 -9.67
CA SER A 163 -0.82 -1.68 -10.62
C SER A 163 0.25 -1.07 -11.52
N ASN A 164 1.48 -1.60 -11.51
CA ASN A 164 2.62 -1.14 -12.31
C ASN A 164 2.87 0.38 -12.18
N ARG A 165 2.69 0.94 -10.97
CA ARG A 165 2.82 2.39 -10.68
C ARG A 165 4.20 2.78 -10.12
N LEU A 166 5.20 1.94 -10.29
CA LEU A 166 6.56 2.27 -9.88
C LEU A 166 7.22 3.15 -10.94
N PRO A 167 7.87 4.26 -10.54
CA PRO A 167 8.62 5.10 -11.46
C PRO A 167 9.76 4.30 -12.09
N LYS A 168 9.85 4.34 -13.41
CA LYS A 168 10.97 3.76 -14.16
C LYS A 168 12.18 4.68 -13.99
N LEU A 169 13.38 4.10 -14.03
CA LEU A 169 14.60 4.90 -14.06
C LEU A 169 14.55 5.93 -15.20
N PRO A 170 15.09 7.14 -14.99
CA PRO A 170 15.21 8.12 -16.06
C PRO A 170 16.08 7.52 -17.15
N VAL A 171 15.51 7.33 -18.35
CA VAL A 171 16.32 7.08 -19.54
C VAL A 171 17.15 8.34 -19.71
N ALA A 172 18.46 8.26 -19.49
CA ALA A 172 19.37 9.36 -19.80
C ALA A 172 19.09 9.78 -21.23
N GLN A 173 18.49 10.96 -21.39
CA GLN A 173 18.25 11.54 -22.70
C GLN A 173 19.64 11.85 -23.26
N THR A 174 20.17 10.94 -24.06
CA THR A 174 21.27 11.25 -24.98
C THR A 174 20.71 12.25 -25.99
N THR A 175 20.71 13.52 -25.62
CA THR A 175 20.58 14.62 -26.57
C THR A 175 21.69 14.41 -27.60
N PRO A 176 21.38 14.14 -28.88
CA PRO A 176 22.41 14.16 -29.90
C PRO A 176 22.94 15.59 -29.93
N ALA A 177 24.20 15.75 -29.55
CA ALA A 177 24.93 17.00 -29.70
C ALA A 177 24.80 17.43 -31.16
N GLN A 178 24.01 18.47 -31.40
CA GLN A 178 23.97 19.12 -32.70
C GLN A 178 25.33 19.79 -32.89
N SER A 179 26.14 19.19 -33.76
CA SER A 179 27.27 19.84 -34.40
C SER A 179 26.79 21.08 -35.16
N GLN A 180 27.21 22.26 -34.71
CA GLN A 180 27.36 23.43 -35.56
C GLN A 180 28.84 23.66 -35.82
#